data_AF-A0A150M9E8-F1
#
_entry.id   AF-A0A150M9E8-F1
#
_cell.length_a   1.000
_cell.length_b   1.000
_cell.length_c   1.000
_cell.angle_alpha   90.00
_cell.angle_beta   90.00
_cell.angle_gamma   90.00
#
_symmetry.space_group_name_H-M   'P 1'
#
loop_
_entity.id
_entity.type
_entity.pdbx_description
1 polymer ?
#
loop_
_entity_poly.entity_id
_entity_poly.type
_entity_poly.pdbx_seq_one_letter_code
_entity_poly.pdbx_strand_id
1 'polypeptide(L)' 'MNPDYWRGFRDGQEHERKKAAELLAFYLESLKEVPGIGPVLWQRIVEHINTVDVREGINDESANRK' A
#
# COMPACT_ATOMS: atom_id res chain seq x y z
N MET A 1 -6.62 31.62 -4.49
CA MET A 1 -5.71 30.44 -4.44
C MET A 1 -5.46 30.01 -5.89
N ASN A 2 -4.21 29.95 -6.35
CA ASN A 2 -3.89 29.74 -7.77
C ASN A 2 -4.20 28.29 -8.22
N PRO A 3 -4.96 28.06 -9.31
CA PRO A 3 -5.23 26.73 -9.86
C PRO A 3 -3.99 25.86 -10.08
N ASP A 4 -2.86 26.46 -10.45
CA ASP A 4 -1.61 25.74 -10.73
C ASP A 4 -0.96 25.14 -9.47
N TYR A 5 -1.22 25.72 -8.30
CA TYR A 5 -0.72 25.21 -7.01
C TYR A 5 -1.35 23.84 -6.67
N TRP A 6 -2.63 23.66 -6.98
CA TRP A 6 -3.34 22.40 -6.73
C TRP A 6 -2.95 21.29 -7.70
N ARG A 7 -2.45 21.66 -8.89
CA ARG A 7 -1.94 20.71 -9.88
C ARG A 7 -0.63 20.08 -9.41
N GLY A 8 0.35 20.90 -9.03
CA GLY A 8 1.64 20.40 -8.50
C GLY A 8 1.49 19.59 -7.21
N PHE A 9 0.50 19.89 -6.36
CA PHE A 9 0.19 19.08 -5.18
C PHE A 9 -0.37 17.70 -5.56
N ARG A 10 -1.31 17.63 -6.52
CA ARG A 10 -1.84 16.35 -7.02
C ARG A 10 -0.76 15.52 -7.71
N ASP A 11 0.06 16.16 -8.55
CA ASP A 11 1.14 15.50 -9.27
C ASP A 11 2.19 14.95 -8.28
N GLY A 12 2.51 15.71 -7.22
CA GLY A 12 3.37 15.25 -6.13
C GLY A 12 2.76 14.09 -5.33
N GLN A 13 1.46 14.11 -5.05
CA GLN A 13 0.77 12.99 -4.39
C GLN A 13 0.71 11.74 -5.28
N GLU A 14 0.52 11.91 -6.59
CA GLU A 14 0.48 10.80 -7.54
C GLU A 14 1.86 10.15 -7.70
N HIS A 15 2.93 10.94 -7.73
CA HIS A 15 4.31 10.45 -7.76
C HIS A 15 4.66 9.62 -6.54
N GLU A 16 4.30 10.11 -5.35
CA GLU A 16 4.56 9.38 -4.09
C GLU A 16 3.69 8.12 -3.97
N ARG A 17 2.44 8.15 -4.43
CA ARG A 17 1.58 6.95 -4.52
C ARG A 17 2.16 5.91 -5.46
N LYS A 18 2.67 6.32 -6.62
CA LYS A 18 3.27 5.42 -7.59
C LYS A 18 4.51 4.73 -7.01
N LYS A 19 5.40 5.48 -6.36
CA LYS A 19 6.55 4.89 -5.65
C LYS A 19 6.12 3.90 -4.56
N ALA A 20 5.10 4.24 -3.78
CA ALA A 20 4.60 3.36 -2.73
C ALA A 20 4.04 2.04 -3.30
N ALA A 21 3.31 2.12 -4.43
CA ALA A 21 2.81 0.94 -5.13
C ALA A 21 3.94 0.09 -5.72
N GLU A 22 4.95 0.71 -6.32
CA GLU A 22 6.14 0.02 -6.84
C GLU A 22 6.92 -0.69 -5.72
N LEU A 23 7.09 -0.04 -4.57
CA LEU A 23 7.77 -0.62 -3.42
C LEU A 23 6.98 -1.80 -2.83
N LEU A 24 5.66 -1.67 -2.71
CA LEU A 24 4.80 -2.76 -2.26
C LEU A 24 4.87 -3.95 -3.22
N ALA A 25 4.82 -3.71 -4.54
CA ALA A 25 4.95 -4.76 -5.54
C ALA A 25 6.30 -5.49 -5.44
N PHE A 26 7.39 -4.75 -5.24
CA PHE A 26 8.72 -5.34 -5.03
C PHE A 26 8.76 -6.27 -3.82
N TYR A 27 8.24 -5.84 -2.66
CA TYR A 27 8.22 -6.67 -1.46
C TYR A 27 7.26 -7.86 -1.57
N LEU A 28 6.13 -7.72 -2.28
CA LEU A 28 5.24 -8.86 -2.53
C LEU A 28 5.92 -9.91 -3.40
N GLU A 29 6.67 -9.50 -4.42
CA GLU A 29 7.42 -10.44 -5.27
C GLU A 29 8.53 -11.15 -4.50
N SER A 30 9.26 -10.46 -3.61
CA SER A 30 10.32 -11.09 -2.82
C SER A 30 9.81 -12.17 -1.84
N LEU A 31 8.52 -12.17 -1.48
CA LEU A 31 7.92 -13.24 -0.67
C LEU A 31 8.01 -14.62 -1.35
N LYS A 32 8.12 -14.69 -2.68
CA LYS A 32 8.30 -15.97 -3.41
C LYS A 32 9.62 -16.66 -3.08
N GLU A 33 10.60 -15.92 -2.56
CA GLU A 33 11.92 -16.45 -2.19
C GLU A 33 11.93 -17.06 -0.78
N VAL A 34 10.89 -16.82 0.02
CA VAL A 34 10.80 -17.31 1.40
C VAL A 34 10.43 -18.80 1.43
N PRO A 35 11.25 -19.68 2.04
CA PRO A 35 10.90 -21.08 2.19
C PRO A 35 9.56 -21.26 2.91
N GLY A 36 8.67 -22.04 2.31
CA GLY A 36 7.29 -22.24 2.81
C GLY A 36 6.25 -21.32 2.16
N ILE A 37 6.66 -20.29 1.42
CA ILE A 37 5.75 -19.48 0.59
C ILE A 37 5.78 -20.00 -0.86
N GLY A 38 4.93 -20.99 -1.12
CA GLY A 38 4.67 -21.47 -2.48
C GLY A 38 3.74 -20.52 -3.27
N PRO A 39 3.60 -20.73 -4.59
CA PRO A 39 2.78 -19.88 -5.47
C PRO A 39 1.34 -19.67 -4.99
N VAL A 40 0.73 -20.72 -4.45
CA VAL A 40 -0.66 -20.68 -3.94
C VAL A 40 -0.76 -19.81 -2.68
N LEU A 41 0.19 -19.91 -1.76
CA LEU A 41 0.19 -19.09 -0.54
C LEU A 41 0.47 -17.63 -0.88
N TRP A 42 1.43 -17.39 -1.78
CA TRP A 42 1.74 -16.05 -2.29
C TRP A 42 0.50 -15.38 -2.89
N GLN A 43 -0.23 -16.07 -3.77
CA GLN A 43 -1.42 -15.51 -4.40
C GLN A 43 -2.49 -15.09 -3.37
N ARG A 44 -2.72 -15.92 -2.34
CA ARG A 44 -3.66 -15.59 -1.25
C ARG A 44 -3.26 -14.35 -0.47
N ILE A 45 -1.95 -14.15 -0.24
CA ILE A 45 -1.43 -12.96 0.42
C ILE A 45 -1.72 -11.71 -0.42
N VAL A 46 -1.43 -11.77 -1.73
CA VAL A 46 -1.71 -10.67 -2.66
C VAL A 46 -3.20 -10.34 -2.71
N GLU A 47 -4.05 -11.37 -2.83
CA GLU A 47 -5.50 -11.20 -2.82
C GLU A 47 -5.98 -10.54 -1.53
N HIS A 48 -5.51 -11.00 -0.37
CA HIS A 48 -5.85 -10.39 0.92
C HIS A 48 -5.43 -8.93 1.01
N ILE A 49 -4.19 -8.59 0.64
CA ILE A 49 -3.66 -7.22 0.73
C ILE A 49 -4.46 -6.26 -0.16
N ASN A 50 -4.91 -6.71 -1.33
CA ASN A 50 -5.77 -5.91 -2.21
C ASN A 50 -7.15 -5.61 -1.61
N THR A 51 -7.58 -6.33 -0.57
CA THR A 51 -8.83 -6.07 0.16
C THR A 51 -8.67 -5.15 1.37
N VAL A 52 -7.44 -4.88 1.81
CA VAL A 52 -7.19 -4.08 3.01
C VAL A 52 -7.35 -2.59 2.71
N ASP A 53 -8.31 -1.93 3.35
CA ASP A 53 -8.34 -0.47 3.43
C ASP A 53 -7.43 0.01 4.57
N VAL A 54 -6.27 0.55 4.19
CA VAL A 54 -5.26 1.06 5.12
C VAL A 54 -5.81 2.18 6.03
N ARG A 55 -6.90 2.84 5.62
CA ARG A 55 -7.54 3.89 6.43
C ARG A 55 -8.29 3.32 7.64
N GLU A 56 -8.80 2.10 7.56
CA GLU A 56 -9.52 1.48 8.68
C GLU A 56 -8.56 1.01 9.78
N GLY A 57 -7.40 0.47 9.42
CA GLY A 57 -6.39 0.02 10.41
C GLY A 57 -5.79 1.15 11.27
N ILE A 58 -5.69 2.37 10.73
CA ILE A 58 -5.17 3.55 11.46
C ILE A 58 -6.21 4.08 12.47
N ASN A 59 -7.50 3.93 12.16
CA ASN A 59 -8.59 4.39 13.03
C ASN A 59 -8.78 3.48 14.26
N ASP A 60 -8.46 2.19 14.16
CA ASP A 60 -8.55 1.25 15.28
C ASP A 60 -7.44 1.46 16.32
N GLU A 61 -6.21 1.77 15.89
CA GLU A 61 -5.09 2.06 16.82
C GLU A 61 -5.25 3.38 17.58
N SER A 62 -6.04 4.31 17.06
CA SER A 62 -6.37 5.58 17.73
C SER A 62 -7.53 5.45 18.72
N ALA A 63 -8.36 4.40 18.59
CA ALA A 63 -9.41 4.09 19.56
C ALA A 63 -8.88 3.41 20.84
N ASN A 64 -7.73 2.72 20.76
CA ASN A 64 -7.12 2.00 21.89
C ASN A 64 -6.21 2.86 22.80
N ARG A 65 -6.14 4.18 22.55
CA ARG A 65 -5.50 5.16 23.44
C ARG A 65 -6.56 6.06 24.10
N LYS A 66 -7.40 5.49 24.96
CA LYS A 66 -8.25 6.26 25.90
C LYS A 66 -8.30 5.58 27.25
#